data_AF-A0AA41WTU0-F1
#
_entry.id   AF-A0AA41WTU0-F1
#
_cell.length_a   1.000
_cell.length_b   1.000
_cell.length_c   1.000
_cell.angle_alpha   90.00
_cell.angle_beta   90.00
_cell.angle_gamma   90.00
#
_symmetry.space_group_name_H-M   'P 1'
#
loop_
_entity.id
_entity.type
_entity.pdbx_description
1 polymer ?
#
loop_
_entity_poly.entity_id
_entity_poly.type
_entity_poly.pdbx_seq_one_letter_code
_entity_poly.pdbx_strand_id
1 'polypeptide(L)'
;MTTTIDSPAGTTLRPLVISRTFPVSRDWVFKAWSTADHIKRWFCPTHYTVPDATVEFRVGGKFDVCMRSPEGQDHWSRGHFLEIVPNARLVIDMNVVDGDNRPLMNAHTVVTFAEECGGTRMEVTQTHTPLAPIAEMMIKGAAEGWKQTLDKLEREAASVPVADGIQRSVVHATFTVERTYDAPRSRVFKALTDPAAKAKWFAGGNGYTLLVREMDATPGGREVVKGRWDSGVVSSFEALYHDVIPNERVVYSYVMHLDDRKISASLATLELREPKDGSGGTHLVMTEQGAFLDGYDDSGSRERGTQLLLDMLGNSLKD
;
A
#
# COMPACT_ATOMS: atom_id res chain seq x y z
N MET A 1 19.97 -14.35 -57.66
CA MET A 1 20.57 -13.29 -56.84
C MET A 1 19.46 -12.72 -55.98
N THR A 2 19.37 -13.16 -54.73
CA THR A 2 18.36 -12.69 -53.78
C THR A 2 19.12 -12.25 -52.55
N THR A 3 19.27 -10.94 -52.39
CA THR A 3 19.94 -10.34 -51.24
C THR A 3 18.86 -10.03 -50.21
N THR A 4 18.75 -10.89 -49.20
CA THR A 4 17.95 -10.63 -48.00
C THR A 4 18.67 -9.55 -47.20
N ILE A 5 17.97 -8.45 -46.93
CA ILE A 5 18.45 -7.36 -46.07
C ILE A 5 18.15 -7.78 -44.64
N ASP A 6 19.18 -8.18 -43.90
CA ASP A 6 19.08 -8.39 -42.45
C ASP A 6 18.83 -7.05 -41.76
N SER A 7 17.71 -6.95 -41.05
CA SER A 7 17.43 -5.83 -40.14
C SER A 7 18.21 -6.03 -38.84
N PRO A 8 18.88 -5.01 -38.29
CA PRO A 8 19.61 -5.16 -37.05
C PRO A 8 18.63 -5.35 -35.88
N ALA A 9 18.84 -6.41 -35.10
CA ALA A 9 18.11 -6.71 -33.89
C ALA A 9 18.21 -5.54 -32.90
N GLY A 10 17.07 -4.90 -32.63
CA GLY A 10 16.94 -3.90 -31.57
C GLY A 10 17.20 -4.54 -30.21
N THR A 11 18.11 -3.96 -29.43
CA THR A 11 18.37 -4.40 -28.06
C THR A 11 17.15 -4.11 -27.19
N THR A 12 16.37 -5.14 -26.86
CA THR A 12 15.22 -5.00 -25.95
C THR A 12 15.75 -4.72 -24.55
N LEU A 13 15.60 -3.48 -24.07
CA LEU A 13 15.95 -3.10 -22.71
C LEU A 13 15.06 -3.88 -21.72
N ARG A 14 15.65 -4.39 -20.64
CA ARG A 14 14.88 -5.06 -19.58
C ARG A 14 13.85 -4.09 -18.98
N PRO A 15 12.60 -4.51 -18.74
CA PRO A 15 11.61 -3.68 -18.06
C PRO A 15 12.12 -3.23 -16.69
N LEU A 16 11.87 -1.97 -16.36
CA LEU A 16 12.02 -1.46 -15.00
C LEU A 16 10.88 -2.05 -14.16
N VAL A 17 11.20 -2.67 -13.03
CA VAL A 17 10.20 -3.13 -12.06
C VAL A 17 10.55 -2.50 -10.72
N ILE A 18 9.60 -1.77 -10.13
CA ILE A 18 9.72 -1.15 -8.82
C ILE A 18 8.45 -1.41 -8.03
N SER A 19 8.60 -1.70 -6.73
CA SER A 19 7.50 -2.01 -5.83
C SER A 19 7.63 -1.22 -4.54
N ARG A 20 6.50 -0.78 -4.00
CA ARG A 20 6.38 -0.02 -2.75
C ARG A 20 5.10 -0.39 -2.01
N THR A 21 5.18 -0.49 -0.69
CA THR A 21 4.02 -0.75 0.17
C THR A 21 3.63 0.54 0.89
N PHE A 22 2.38 0.96 0.73
CA PHE A 22 1.83 2.20 1.27
C PHE A 22 0.86 1.87 2.42
N PRO A 23 0.90 2.59 3.55
CA PRO A 23 0.05 2.32 4.71
C PRO A 23 -1.39 2.84 4.55
N VAL A 24 -1.99 2.63 3.38
CA VAL A 24 -3.35 3.06 3.00
C VAL A 24 -4.03 1.97 2.16
N SER A 25 -5.35 2.11 1.98
CA SER A 25 -6.16 1.13 1.25
C SER A 25 -5.83 1.09 -0.24
N ARG A 26 -6.11 -0.04 -0.90
CA ARG A 26 -5.93 -0.19 -2.36
C ARG A 26 -6.69 0.86 -3.16
N ASP A 27 -7.88 1.18 -2.68
CA ASP A 27 -8.73 2.21 -3.26
C ASP A 27 -8.07 3.59 -3.19
N TRP A 28 -7.41 3.94 -2.08
CA TRP A 28 -6.68 5.18 -1.95
C TRP A 28 -5.54 5.28 -2.98
N VAL A 29 -4.67 4.27 -3.03
CA VAL A 29 -3.52 4.26 -3.96
C VAL A 29 -4.00 4.26 -5.40
N PHE A 30 -5.09 3.55 -5.72
CA PHE A 30 -5.70 3.53 -7.04
C PHE A 30 -6.30 4.88 -7.43
N LYS A 31 -7.06 5.53 -6.52
CA LYS A 31 -7.62 6.87 -6.74
C LYS A 31 -6.55 7.93 -6.91
N ALA A 32 -5.34 7.75 -6.40
CA ALA A 32 -4.23 8.68 -6.64
C ALA A 32 -3.89 8.85 -8.13
N TRP A 33 -4.33 7.92 -9.00
CA TRP A 33 -4.14 7.98 -10.46
C TRP A 33 -5.34 8.58 -11.22
N SER A 34 -6.48 8.80 -10.56
CA SER A 34 -7.76 8.99 -11.25
C SER A 34 -8.11 10.43 -11.61
N THR A 35 -7.37 11.41 -11.08
CA THR A 35 -7.63 12.83 -11.35
C THR A 35 -6.33 13.58 -11.60
N ALA A 36 -6.43 14.66 -12.38
CA ALA A 36 -5.30 15.55 -12.61
C ALA A 36 -4.78 16.14 -11.30
N ASP A 37 -5.68 16.50 -10.37
CA ASP A 37 -5.30 17.08 -9.09
C ASP A 37 -4.50 16.11 -8.21
N HIS A 38 -4.81 14.81 -8.25
CA HIS A 38 -3.99 13.81 -7.56
C HIS A 38 -2.64 13.64 -8.25
N ILE A 39 -2.61 13.45 -9.57
CA ILE A 39 -1.37 13.30 -10.34
C ILE A 39 -0.42 14.48 -10.12
N LYS A 40 -0.95 15.71 -10.06
CA LYS A 40 -0.16 16.92 -9.84
C LYS A 40 0.62 16.94 -8.51
N ARG A 41 0.14 16.20 -7.51
CA ARG A 41 0.75 16.19 -6.16
C ARG A 41 1.94 15.26 -6.05
N TRP A 42 1.96 14.15 -6.81
CA TRP A 42 2.95 13.10 -6.58
C TRP A 42 3.70 12.59 -7.82
N PHE A 43 3.16 12.74 -9.03
CA PHE A 43 3.69 12.08 -10.25
C PHE A 43 4.92 12.77 -10.85
N CYS A 44 5.96 12.99 -10.04
CA CYS A 44 7.26 13.48 -10.48
C CYS A 44 8.37 13.17 -9.45
N PRO A 45 9.66 13.17 -9.84
CA PRO A 45 10.78 13.03 -8.90
C PRO A 45 10.84 14.17 -7.87
N THR A 46 11.64 14.02 -6.80
CA THR A 46 11.59 14.90 -5.62
C THR A 46 11.75 16.39 -5.95
N HIS A 47 12.66 16.73 -6.85
CA HIS A 47 12.96 18.13 -7.21
C HIS A 47 12.12 18.69 -8.38
N TYR A 48 11.24 17.87 -8.97
CA TYR A 48 10.37 18.28 -10.05
C TYR A 48 8.99 18.71 -9.51
N THR A 49 8.24 19.40 -10.36
CA THR A 49 6.81 19.69 -10.12
C THR A 49 5.98 19.24 -11.31
N VAL A 50 4.66 19.11 -11.10
CA VAL A 50 3.71 18.84 -12.18
C VAL A 50 2.79 20.06 -12.34
N PRO A 51 3.20 21.09 -13.11
CA PRO A 51 2.39 22.29 -13.29
C PRO A 51 1.08 22.02 -14.03
N ASP A 52 1.06 21.03 -14.92
CA ASP A 52 -0.11 20.69 -15.71
C ASP A 52 -0.28 19.18 -15.91
N ALA A 53 -1.53 18.74 -15.92
CA ALA A 53 -1.92 17.36 -16.16
C ALA A 53 -3.36 17.28 -16.67
N THR A 54 -3.61 16.37 -17.61
CA THR A 54 -4.95 16.01 -18.08
C THR A 54 -5.16 14.51 -17.85
N VAL A 55 -6.20 14.15 -17.11
CA VAL A 55 -6.53 12.76 -16.77
C VAL A 55 -8.01 12.54 -17.09
N GLU A 56 -8.28 11.71 -18.10
CA GLU A 56 -9.61 11.17 -18.37
C GLU A 56 -9.63 9.70 -17.92
N PHE A 57 -10.09 9.44 -16.70
CA PHE A 57 -9.95 8.14 -16.07
C PHE A 57 -10.98 7.11 -16.57
N ARG A 58 -10.76 6.64 -17.80
CA ARG A 58 -11.51 5.60 -18.51
C ARG A 58 -10.58 4.95 -19.53
N VAL A 59 -10.88 3.72 -19.94
CA VAL A 59 -10.14 3.06 -21.04
C VAL A 59 -10.22 3.92 -22.31
N GLY A 60 -9.06 4.17 -22.93
CA GLY A 60 -8.87 5.08 -24.06
C GLY A 60 -8.82 6.58 -23.71
N GLY A 61 -9.02 6.93 -22.43
CA GLY A 61 -8.94 8.32 -21.96
C GLY A 61 -7.50 8.80 -21.82
N LYS A 62 -7.30 10.12 -21.95
CA LYS A 62 -6.00 10.78 -21.90
C LYS A 62 -5.31 10.67 -20.53
N PHE A 63 -3.99 10.56 -20.59
CA PHE A 63 -3.08 10.69 -19.46
C PHE A 63 -1.88 11.54 -19.90
N ASP A 64 -2.06 12.87 -19.86
CA ASP A 64 -1.02 13.83 -20.22
C ASP A 64 -0.47 14.45 -18.95
N VAL A 65 0.85 14.47 -18.79
CA VAL A 65 1.53 15.03 -17.61
C VAL A 65 2.70 15.89 -18.07
N CYS A 66 2.73 17.14 -17.60
CA CYS A 66 3.86 18.03 -17.75
C CYS A 66 4.70 17.98 -16.48
N MET A 67 5.95 17.54 -16.58
CA MET A 67 6.91 17.61 -15.47
C MET A 67 7.85 18.80 -15.71
N ARG A 68 8.00 19.66 -14.70
CA ARG A 68 8.90 20.80 -14.73
C ARG A 68 10.12 20.57 -13.86
N SER A 69 11.31 20.73 -14.44
CA SER A 69 12.59 20.63 -13.75
C SER A 69 12.85 21.82 -12.81
N PRO A 70 13.82 21.73 -11.88
CA PRO A 70 14.23 22.86 -11.03
C PRO A 70 14.67 24.09 -11.81
N GLU A 71 15.25 23.89 -13.00
CA GLU A 71 15.70 24.93 -13.93
C GLU A 71 14.55 25.55 -14.74
N GLY A 72 13.32 25.07 -14.54
CA GLY A 72 12.12 25.57 -15.21
C GLY A 72 11.84 24.93 -16.57
N GLN A 73 12.54 23.85 -16.94
CA GLN A 73 12.31 23.17 -18.21
C GLN A 73 11.10 22.23 -18.12
N ASP A 74 10.20 22.32 -19.10
CA ASP A 74 9.00 21.48 -19.20
C ASP A 74 9.27 20.23 -20.05
N HIS A 75 8.85 19.08 -19.52
CA HIS A 75 8.92 17.78 -20.17
C HIS A 75 7.52 17.16 -20.20
N TRP A 76 7.01 16.87 -21.39
CA TRP A 76 5.67 16.32 -21.54
C TRP A 76 5.74 14.81 -21.76
N SER A 77 4.92 14.10 -20.99
CA SER A 77 4.52 12.72 -21.25
C SER A 77 3.06 12.74 -21.68
N ARG A 78 2.76 12.28 -22.89
CA ARG A 78 1.39 12.26 -23.42
C ARG A 78 0.93 10.86 -23.72
N GLY A 79 -0.26 10.51 -23.28
CA GLY A 79 -0.63 9.11 -23.20
C GLY A 79 -2.11 8.84 -23.06
N HIS A 80 -2.43 7.56 -22.90
CA HIS A 80 -3.79 7.09 -22.67
C HIS A 80 -3.82 5.82 -21.83
N PHE A 81 -4.92 5.64 -21.09
CA PHE A 81 -5.19 4.40 -20.37
C PHE A 81 -5.57 3.29 -21.34
N LEU A 82 -4.83 2.20 -21.34
CA LEU A 82 -5.14 0.98 -22.10
C LEU A 82 -6.06 0.04 -21.31
N GLU A 83 -5.91 0.00 -19.99
CA GLU A 83 -6.65 -0.90 -19.12
C GLU A 83 -6.87 -0.23 -17.75
N ILE A 84 -8.08 -0.37 -17.22
CA ILE A 84 -8.44 0.06 -15.87
C ILE A 84 -9.24 -1.06 -15.22
N VAL A 85 -8.61 -1.80 -14.30
CA VAL A 85 -9.30 -2.75 -13.42
C VAL A 85 -9.36 -2.13 -12.03
N PRO A 86 -10.56 -1.75 -11.55
CA PRO A 86 -10.73 -1.05 -10.27
C PRO A 86 -9.92 -1.68 -9.14
N ASN A 87 -9.09 -0.86 -8.49
CA ASN A 87 -8.26 -1.21 -7.34
C ASN A 87 -7.25 -2.35 -7.57
N ALA A 88 -7.06 -2.83 -8.81
CA ALA A 88 -6.24 -4.02 -9.09
C ALA A 88 -5.15 -3.77 -10.13
N ARG A 89 -5.47 -3.04 -11.22
CA ARG A 89 -4.53 -2.87 -12.33
C ARG A 89 -4.80 -1.61 -13.14
N LEU A 90 -3.73 -0.94 -13.56
CA LEU A 90 -3.74 0.12 -14.57
C LEU A 90 -2.70 -0.18 -15.64
N VAL A 91 -3.03 0.10 -16.89
CA VAL A 91 -2.06 0.07 -17.99
C VAL A 91 -2.14 1.39 -18.74
N ILE A 92 -1.00 2.04 -18.92
CA ILE A 92 -0.88 3.37 -19.52
C ILE A 92 0.23 3.34 -20.57
N ASP A 93 -0.09 3.78 -21.78
CA ASP A 93 0.90 4.05 -22.82
C ASP A 93 1.18 5.54 -22.87
N MET A 94 2.46 5.90 -22.79
CA MET A 94 2.92 7.29 -22.84
C MET A 94 4.00 7.47 -23.90
N ASN A 95 3.98 8.62 -24.55
CA ASN A 95 5.04 9.14 -25.39
C ASN A 95 5.67 10.36 -24.69
N VAL A 96 6.96 10.26 -24.39
CA VAL A 96 7.72 11.38 -23.83
C VAL A 96 8.24 12.22 -24.99
N VAL A 97 8.02 13.53 -24.94
CA VAL A 97 8.40 14.47 -26.01
C VAL A 97 9.38 15.54 -25.52
N ASP A 98 10.12 16.13 -26.46
CA ASP A 98 10.93 17.33 -26.22
C ASP A 98 10.11 18.63 -26.31
N GLY A 99 10.79 19.77 -26.17
CA GLY A 99 10.16 21.11 -26.26
C GLY A 99 9.57 21.45 -27.64
N ASP A 100 10.03 20.79 -28.70
CA ASP A 100 9.50 20.90 -30.07
C ASP A 100 8.40 19.85 -30.36
N ASN A 101 7.96 19.13 -29.32
CA ASN A 101 6.99 18.05 -29.40
C ASN A 101 7.44 16.82 -30.23
N ARG A 102 8.75 16.60 -30.35
CA ARG A 102 9.30 15.42 -31.01
C ARG A 102 9.38 14.25 -30.02
N PRO A 103 9.01 13.02 -30.43
CA PRO A 103 9.00 11.87 -29.55
C PRO A 103 10.44 11.44 -29.19
N LEU A 104 10.73 11.36 -27.90
CA LEU A 104 12.00 10.89 -27.35
C LEU A 104 11.97 9.39 -27.03
N MET A 105 10.87 8.92 -26.43
CA MET A 105 10.66 7.50 -26.12
C MET A 105 9.18 7.18 -25.93
N ASN A 106 8.84 5.91 -26.10
CA ASN A 106 7.59 5.37 -25.59
C ASN A 106 7.83 4.68 -24.24
N ALA A 107 6.88 4.82 -23.31
CA ALA A 107 6.88 4.16 -22.02
C ALA A 107 5.54 3.43 -21.83
N HIS A 108 5.60 2.10 -21.87
CA HIS A 108 4.47 1.23 -21.53
C HIS A 108 4.51 0.95 -20.03
N THR A 109 3.53 1.46 -19.28
CA THR A 109 3.51 1.40 -17.81
C THR A 109 2.36 0.53 -17.35
N VAL A 110 2.70 -0.52 -16.61
CA VAL A 110 1.77 -1.45 -15.98
C VAL A 110 1.87 -1.25 -14.47
N VAL A 111 0.75 -0.96 -13.83
CA VAL A 111 0.65 -0.80 -12.38
C VAL A 111 -0.26 -1.89 -11.84
N THR A 112 0.18 -2.60 -10.81
CA THR A 112 -0.65 -3.58 -10.09
C THR A 112 -0.72 -3.21 -8.62
N PHE A 113 -1.86 -3.53 -7.99
CA PHE A 113 -2.12 -3.25 -6.60
C PHE A 113 -2.50 -4.54 -5.89
N ALA A 114 -1.74 -4.89 -4.86
CA ALA A 114 -1.96 -6.06 -4.02
C ALA A 114 -2.12 -5.61 -2.56
N GLU A 115 -3.00 -6.27 -1.81
CA GLU A 115 -3.03 -6.10 -0.37
C GLU A 115 -1.79 -6.76 0.24
N GLU A 116 -1.21 -6.13 1.26
CA GLU A 116 -0.16 -6.69 2.10
C GLU A 116 -0.43 -6.38 3.58
N CYS A 117 0.25 -7.10 4.48
CA CYS A 117 0.16 -6.79 5.90
C CYS A 117 0.65 -5.36 6.15
N GLY A 118 -0.26 -4.51 6.63
CA GLY A 118 0.01 -3.11 6.95
C GLY A 118 -0.29 -2.12 5.83
N GLY A 119 -0.81 -2.54 4.67
CA GLY A 119 -1.23 -1.62 3.63
C GLY A 119 -1.35 -2.22 2.22
N THR A 120 -1.08 -1.40 1.21
CA THR A 120 -1.16 -1.78 -0.21
C THR A 120 0.21 -1.81 -0.86
N ARG A 121 0.60 -2.95 -1.43
CA ARG A 121 1.74 -3.03 -2.35
C ARG A 121 1.33 -2.56 -3.74
N MET A 122 1.94 -1.50 -4.23
CA MET A 122 1.87 -1.09 -5.63
C MET A 122 3.16 -1.50 -6.33
N GLU A 123 3.03 -2.21 -7.45
CA GLU A 123 4.15 -2.54 -8.33
C GLU A 123 3.98 -1.83 -9.67
N VAL A 124 5.00 -1.10 -10.08
CA VAL A 124 5.10 -0.44 -11.37
C VAL A 124 6.12 -1.19 -12.23
N THR A 125 5.66 -1.73 -13.35
CA THR A 125 6.49 -2.29 -14.40
C THR A 125 6.46 -1.35 -15.60
N GLN A 126 7.62 -0.83 -16.01
CA GLN A 126 7.73 0.09 -17.13
C GLN A 126 8.70 -0.42 -18.19
N THR A 127 8.21 -0.58 -19.41
CA THR A 127 9.00 -0.96 -20.59
C THR A 127 9.20 0.27 -21.47
N HIS A 128 10.46 0.55 -21.82
CA HIS A 128 10.82 1.72 -22.61
C HIS A 128 11.26 1.34 -24.02
N THR A 129 10.77 2.08 -25.00
CA THR A 129 11.25 2.01 -26.39
C THR A 129 11.91 3.35 -26.73
N PRO A 130 13.25 3.43 -26.77
CA PRO A 130 13.94 4.66 -27.12
C PRO A 130 13.68 5.02 -28.58
N LEU A 131 13.39 6.30 -28.85
CA LEU A 131 13.18 6.85 -30.20
C LEU A 131 14.23 7.92 -30.56
N ALA A 132 15.00 8.38 -29.57
CA ALA A 132 16.10 9.32 -29.74
C ALA A 132 17.31 8.91 -28.87
N PRO A 133 18.56 9.25 -29.24
CA PRO A 133 19.76 8.87 -28.47
C PRO A 133 19.75 9.35 -27.01
N ILE A 134 19.18 10.52 -26.74
CA ILE A 134 19.07 11.07 -25.39
C ILE A 134 18.19 10.20 -24.47
N ALA A 135 17.28 9.40 -25.04
CA ALA A 135 16.36 8.56 -24.28
C ALA A 135 17.08 7.47 -23.50
N GLU A 136 18.18 6.90 -24.01
CA GLU A 136 18.91 5.85 -23.30
C GLU A 136 19.48 6.36 -21.96
N MET A 137 19.94 7.62 -21.93
CA MET A 137 20.43 8.24 -20.71
C MET A 137 19.27 8.50 -19.72
N MET A 138 18.11 8.94 -20.21
CA MET A 138 16.92 9.13 -19.40
C MET A 138 16.41 7.80 -18.81
N ILE A 139 16.40 6.71 -19.59
CA ILE A 139 15.96 5.38 -19.16
C ILE A 139 16.86 4.85 -18.03
N LYS A 140 18.18 5.10 -18.08
CA LYS A 140 19.10 4.72 -16.99
C LYS A 140 18.77 5.42 -15.67
N GLY A 141 18.23 6.63 -15.72
CA GLY A 141 17.79 7.39 -14.55
C GLY A 141 16.37 7.06 -14.07
N ALA A 142 15.56 6.34 -14.87
CA ALA A 142 14.15 6.12 -14.60
C ALA A 142 13.89 5.37 -13.27
N ALA A 143 14.74 4.42 -12.90
CA ALA A 143 14.59 3.66 -11.66
C ALA A 143 14.63 4.57 -10.42
N GLU A 144 15.61 5.47 -10.36
CA GLU A 144 15.76 6.43 -9.26
C GLU A 144 14.65 7.48 -9.29
N GLY A 145 14.27 7.95 -10.50
CA GLY A 145 13.14 8.86 -10.68
C GLY A 145 11.83 8.28 -10.15
N TRP A 146 11.55 7.01 -10.44
CA TRP A 146 10.37 6.32 -9.90
C TRP A 146 10.44 6.16 -8.40
N LYS A 147 11.59 5.77 -7.84
CA LYS A 147 11.75 5.65 -6.38
C LYS A 147 11.34 6.94 -5.67
N GLN A 148 11.85 8.08 -6.14
CA GLN A 148 11.51 9.40 -5.61
C GLN A 148 10.05 9.80 -5.85
N THR A 149 9.48 9.42 -6.99
CA THR A 149 8.06 9.63 -7.32
C THR A 149 7.16 8.87 -6.35
N LEU A 150 7.51 7.63 -6.02
CA LEU A 150 6.76 6.81 -5.06
C LEU A 150 6.94 7.31 -3.63
N ASP A 151 8.12 7.82 -3.26
CA ASP A 151 8.32 8.48 -1.97
C ASP A 151 7.41 9.72 -1.82
N LYS A 152 7.13 10.47 -2.91
CA LYS A 152 6.14 11.56 -2.90
C LYS A 152 4.71 11.06 -2.72
N LEU A 153 4.32 9.99 -3.39
CA LEU A 153 2.97 9.41 -3.22
C LEU A 153 2.76 8.93 -1.77
N GLU A 154 3.79 8.36 -1.16
CA GLU A 154 3.74 7.90 0.23
C GLU A 154 3.68 9.07 1.21
N ARG A 155 4.43 10.15 0.92
CA ARG A 155 4.25 11.41 1.65
C ARG A 155 2.83 11.91 1.50
N GLU A 156 2.25 12.00 0.31
CA GLU A 156 0.85 12.41 0.14
C GLU A 156 -0.14 11.52 0.94
N ALA A 157 0.14 10.21 1.01
CA ALA A 157 -0.65 9.27 1.79
C ALA A 157 -0.57 9.55 3.31
N ALA A 158 0.61 9.90 3.82
CA ALA A 158 0.83 10.24 5.22
C ALA A 158 0.50 11.70 5.55
N SER A 159 0.71 12.58 4.60
CA SER A 159 0.73 14.03 4.75
C SER A 159 -0.62 14.65 4.53
N VAL A 160 -1.70 13.90 4.27
CA VAL A 160 -3.08 14.42 4.21
C VAL A 160 -3.24 15.48 5.31
N PRO A 161 -3.10 16.78 4.97
CA PRO A 161 -2.81 17.75 5.99
C PRO A 161 -4.09 18.07 6.74
N VAL A 162 -3.96 18.20 8.06
CA VAL A 162 -4.85 19.02 8.88
C VAL A 162 -4.63 20.48 8.47
N ALA A 163 -5.22 20.90 7.34
CA ALA A 163 -5.27 22.28 6.91
C ALA A 163 -6.72 22.80 7.02
N ASP A 164 -6.84 24.02 7.53
CA ASP A 164 -8.08 24.71 7.91
C ASP A 164 -9.25 24.43 6.96
N GLY A 165 -10.23 23.68 7.47
CA GLY A 165 -11.44 23.31 6.72
C GLY A 165 -11.74 21.82 6.60
N ILE A 166 -11.06 20.91 7.32
CA ILE A 166 -11.48 19.49 7.34
C ILE A 166 -12.92 19.38 7.85
N GLN A 167 -13.80 18.85 7.01
CA GLN A 167 -15.04 18.24 7.45
C GLN A 167 -14.67 17.04 8.33
N ARG A 168 -14.67 17.24 9.66
CA ARG A 168 -14.47 16.16 10.62
C ARG A 168 -15.48 15.08 10.32
N SER A 169 -14.98 13.87 10.05
CA SER A 169 -15.83 12.75 9.66
C SER A 169 -15.46 11.51 10.41
N VAL A 170 -16.48 10.67 10.62
CA VAL A 170 -16.31 9.34 11.17
C VAL A 170 -17.11 8.37 10.31
N VAL A 171 -16.46 7.29 9.91
CA VAL A 171 -17.11 6.14 9.28
C VAL A 171 -16.98 4.98 10.26
N HIS A 172 -18.11 4.35 10.57
CA HIS A 172 -18.12 3.16 11.42
C HIS A 172 -18.17 1.90 10.55
N ALA A 173 -17.41 0.88 10.93
CA ALA A 173 -17.51 -0.45 10.35
C ALA A 173 -17.51 -1.51 11.45
N THR A 174 -18.11 -2.65 11.14
CA THR A 174 -18.05 -3.85 11.98
C THR A 174 -17.89 -5.05 11.07
N PHE A 175 -16.93 -5.91 11.38
CA PHE A 175 -16.68 -7.13 10.63
C PHE A 175 -16.29 -8.27 11.57
N THR A 176 -16.46 -9.50 11.09
CA THR A 176 -16.06 -10.71 11.80
C THR A 176 -15.21 -11.56 10.88
N VAL A 177 -14.04 -11.98 11.36
CA VAL A 177 -13.16 -12.93 10.68
C VAL A 177 -13.07 -14.20 11.53
N GLU A 178 -13.34 -15.34 10.89
CA GLU A 178 -13.23 -16.66 11.54
C GLU A 178 -12.08 -17.46 10.93
N ARG A 179 -11.37 -18.22 11.77
CA ARG A 179 -10.33 -19.17 11.37
C ARG A 179 -10.37 -20.41 12.24
N THR A 180 -10.17 -21.57 11.62
CA THR A 180 -9.94 -22.83 12.34
C THR A 180 -8.47 -23.21 12.20
N TYR A 181 -7.80 -23.40 13.34
CA TYR A 181 -6.39 -23.78 13.41
C TYR A 181 -6.26 -25.20 13.96
N ASP A 182 -5.39 -25.99 13.34
CA ASP A 182 -4.93 -27.29 13.85
C ASP A 182 -3.90 -27.09 14.97
N ALA A 183 -4.34 -26.49 16.07
CA ALA A 183 -3.55 -26.20 17.25
C ALA A 183 -4.46 -26.14 18.48
N PRO A 184 -4.00 -26.57 19.67
CA PRO A 184 -4.79 -26.47 20.88
C PRO A 184 -5.02 -25.02 21.29
N ARG A 185 -6.14 -24.74 21.99
CA ARG A 185 -6.51 -23.38 22.43
C ARG A 185 -5.39 -22.69 23.21
N SER A 186 -4.61 -23.44 23.98
CA SER A 186 -3.45 -22.94 24.72
C SER A 186 -2.33 -22.40 23.83
N ARG A 187 -2.08 -23.03 22.67
CA ARG A 187 -1.08 -22.57 21.71
C ARG A 187 -1.56 -21.32 20.97
N VAL A 188 -2.83 -21.29 20.56
CA VAL A 188 -3.43 -20.11 19.92
C VAL A 188 -3.48 -18.93 20.89
N PHE A 189 -3.94 -19.15 22.12
CA PHE A 189 -3.97 -18.13 23.16
C PHE A 189 -2.58 -17.57 23.46
N LYS A 190 -1.57 -18.45 23.58
CA LYS A 190 -0.18 -18.01 23.72
C LYS A 190 0.26 -17.16 22.52
N ALA A 191 -0.05 -17.54 21.29
CA ALA A 191 0.30 -16.75 20.11
C ALA A 191 -0.38 -15.37 20.09
N LEU A 192 -1.51 -15.19 20.77
CA LEU A 192 -2.20 -13.91 20.91
C LEU A 192 -1.70 -13.04 22.08
N THR A 193 -1.10 -13.64 23.12
CA THR A 193 -0.83 -12.98 24.42
C THR A 193 0.65 -12.97 24.83
N ASP A 194 1.49 -13.82 24.25
CA ASP A 194 2.93 -13.84 24.48
C ASP A 194 3.63 -12.91 23.46
N PRO A 195 4.46 -11.95 23.92
CA PRO A 195 5.08 -10.97 23.03
C PRO A 195 5.96 -11.59 21.94
N ALA A 196 6.70 -12.65 22.26
CA ALA A 196 7.60 -13.32 21.32
C ALA A 196 6.82 -14.17 20.30
N ALA A 197 5.75 -14.83 20.72
CA ALA A 197 4.87 -15.57 19.83
C ALA A 197 4.09 -14.64 18.90
N LYS A 198 3.56 -13.52 19.43
CA LYS A 198 2.83 -12.53 18.63
C LYS A 198 3.71 -11.85 17.59
N ALA A 199 4.99 -11.62 17.89
CA ALA A 199 5.95 -11.05 16.95
C ALA A 199 6.17 -11.89 15.68
N LYS A 200 5.82 -13.19 15.69
CA LYS A 200 5.97 -14.06 14.51
C LYS A 200 4.93 -13.81 13.41
N TRP A 201 3.79 -13.20 13.75
CA TRP A 201 2.68 -13.01 12.80
C TRP A 201 2.13 -11.58 12.78
N PHE A 202 2.28 -10.82 13.86
CA PHE A 202 1.85 -9.43 13.95
C PHE A 202 3.03 -8.50 13.70
N ALA A 203 3.53 -8.47 12.47
CA ALA A 203 4.68 -7.64 12.05
C ALA A 203 4.37 -6.91 10.74
N GLY A 204 5.04 -5.79 10.49
CA GLY A 204 4.94 -5.08 9.21
C GLY A 204 5.66 -5.84 8.08
N GLY A 205 5.19 -5.65 6.85
CA GLY A 205 5.72 -6.32 5.65
C GLY A 205 7.05 -5.76 5.15
N ASN A 206 7.31 -5.93 3.85
CA ASN A 206 8.52 -5.42 3.21
C ASN A 206 8.62 -3.89 3.32
N GLY A 207 9.82 -3.39 3.60
CA GLY A 207 10.05 -1.95 3.79
C GLY A 207 9.57 -1.41 5.13
N TYR A 208 9.25 -2.28 6.11
CA TYR A 208 8.90 -1.89 7.47
C TYR A 208 10.04 -2.18 8.46
N THR A 209 10.53 -1.14 9.11
CA THR A 209 11.51 -1.23 10.20
C THR A 209 10.81 -1.08 11.55
N LEU A 210 10.83 -2.12 12.38
CA LEU A 210 10.28 -2.07 13.74
C LEU A 210 11.07 -1.07 14.60
N LEU A 211 10.37 -0.18 15.30
CA LEU A 211 10.96 0.81 16.21
C LEU A 211 10.67 0.49 17.68
N VAL A 212 9.42 0.12 17.99
CA VAL A 212 8.96 -0.17 19.36
C VAL A 212 8.08 -1.40 19.32
N ARG A 213 8.26 -2.29 20.29
CA ARG A 213 7.33 -3.38 20.62
C ARG A 213 7.30 -3.58 22.11
N GLU A 214 6.15 -3.31 22.70
CA GLU A 214 5.86 -3.54 24.12
C GLU A 214 4.48 -4.17 24.21
N MET A 215 4.30 -5.13 25.11
CA MET A 215 3.04 -5.83 25.25
C MET A 215 2.91 -6.42 26.65
N ASP A 216 1.84 -6.00 27.31
CA ASP A 216 1.31 -6.56 28.54
C ASP A 216 -0.14 -6.95 28.27
N ALA A 217 -0.35 -8.24 27.97
CA ALA A 217 -1.67 -8.80 27.67
C ALA A 217 -2.36 -9.30 28.94
N THR A 218 -2.42 -8.45 29.96
CA THR A 218 -3.26 -8.63 31.16
C THR A 218 -4.39 -7.60 31.16
N PRO A 219 -5.50 -7.81 31.90
CA PRO A 219 -6.54 -6.79 32.02
C PRO A 219 -5.98 -5.47 32.56
N GLY A 220 -6.18 -4.37 31.82
CA GLY A 220 -5.60 -3.05 32.08
C GLY A 220 -4.20 -2.85 31.48
N GLY A 221 -3.56 -3.92 31.00
CA GLY A 221 -2.27 -3.90 30.33
C GLY A 221 -2.32 -3.22 28.95
N ARG A 222 -1.15 -2.84 28.44
CA ARG A 222 -1.01 -2.08 27.20
C ARG A 222 -0.13 -2.81 26.19
N GLU A 223 -0.42 -2.62 24.91
CA GLU A 223 0.48 -3.00 23.82
C GLU A 223 0.76 -1.80 22.93
N VAL A 224 2.02 -1.65 22.55
CA VAL A 224 2.49 -0.61 21.64
C VAL A 224 3.37 -1.26 20.59
N VAL A 225 3.02 -1.07 19.33
CA VAL A 225 3.86 -1.43 18.19
C VAL A 225 4.04 -0.17 17.34
N LYS A 226 5.29 0.25 17.12
CA LYS A 226 5.64 1.35 16.22
C LYS A 226 6.66 0.87 15.21
N GLY A 227 6.55 1.33 13.99
CA GLY A 227 7.56 1.08 12.98
C GLY A 227 7.57 2.12 11.88
N ARG A 228 8.72 2.20 11.21
CA ARG A 228 9.00 3.16 10.16
C ARG A 228 8.98 2.46 8.82
N TRP A 229 8.21 2.98 7.89
CA TRP A 229 8.27 2.57 6.50
C TRP A 229 9.50 3.20 5.82
N ASP A 230 9.97 2.60 4.74
CA ASP A 230 11.13 3.09 3.98
C ASP A 230 10.99 4.54 3.47
N SER A 231 9.78 5.09 3.35
CA SER A 231 9.55 6.52 3.10
C SER A 231 9.94 7.45 4.23
N GLY A 232 10.03 6.92 5.45
CA GLY A 232 10.14 7.66 6.69
C GLY A 232 8.85 7.75 7.51
N VAL A 233 7.68 7.42 6.95
CA VAL A 233 6.38 7.46 7.67
C VAL A 233 6.40 6.48 8.84
N VAL A 234 5.91 6.89 9.99
CA VAL A 234 5.82 6.05 11.19
C VAL A 234 4.37 5.60 11.40
N SER A 235 4.09 4.29 11.36
CA SER A 235 2.81 3.78 11.84
C SER A 235 2.90 3.36 13.30
N SER A 236 1.83 3.61 14.06
CA SER A 236 1.70 3.13 15.44
C SER A 236 0.36 2.43 15.67
N PHE A 237 0.42 1.36 16.45
CA PHE A 237 -0.70 0.64 17.04
C PHE A 237 -0.55 0.71 18.56
N GLU A 238 -1.56 1.21 19.25
CA GLU A 238 -1.58 1.32 20.71
C GLU A 238 -2.87 0.74 21.26
N ALA A 239 -2.78 -0.33 22.04
CA ALA A 239 -3.91 -1.06 22.59
C ALA A 239 -3.97 -1.01 24.12
N LEU A 240 -5.19 -1.12 24.64
CA LEU A 240 -5.53 -1.34 26.04
C LEU A 240 -6.35 -2.63 26.14
N TYR A 241 -5.85 -3.60 26.89
CA TYR A 241 -6.51 -4.87 27.13
C TYR A 241 -7.60 -4.69 28.19
N HIS A 242 -8.81 -5.14 27.89
CA HIS A 242 -9.98 -5.01 28.77
C HIS A 242 -10.30 -6.31 29.48
N ASP A 243 -10.22 -7.43 28.77
CA ASP A 243 -10.58 -8.75 29.29
C ASP A 243 -9.70 -9.81 28.64
N VAL A 244 -9.03 -10.63 29.45
CA VAL A 244 -8.07 -11.64 28.98
C VAL A 244 -8.32 -12.93 29.77
N ILE A 245 -9.13 -13.82 29.21
CA ILE A 245 -9.51 -15.10 29.81
C ILE A 245 -8.68 -16.21 29.16
N PRO A 246 -7.81 -16.88 29.93
CA PRO A 246 -6.95 -17.93 29.41
C PRO A 246 -7.69 -18.94 28.53
N ASN A 247 -7.22 -19.09 27.28
CA ASN A 247 -7.71 -20.06 26.30
C ASN A 247 -9.17 -19.87 25.84
N GLU A 248 -9.79 -18.73 26.16
CA GLU A 248 -11.20 -18.48 25.85
C GLU A 248 -11.42 -17.14 25.16
N ARG A 249 -10.83 -16.05 25.67
CA ARG A 249 -11.17 -14.71 25.18
C ARG A 249 -10.06 -13.69 25.37
N VAL A 250 -9.90 -12.80 24.39
CA VAL A 250 -9.08 -11.60 24.49
C VAL A 250 -9.88 -10.42 23.93
N VAL A 251 -10.05 -9.37 24.73
CA VAL A 251 -10.72 -8.12 24.34
C VAL A 251 -9.78 -6.97 24.56
N TYR A 252 -9.57 -6.14 23.53
CA TYR A 252 -8.80 -4.91 23.64
C TYR A 252 -9.38 -3.82 22.75
N SER A 253 -9.26 -2.56 23.17
CA SER A 253 -9.44 -1.42 22.27
C SER A 253 -8.09 -0.91 21.82
N TYR A 254 -8.00 -0.37 20.62
CA TYR A 254 -6.76 0.20 20.11
C TYR A 254 -6.99 1.42 19.24
N VAL A 255 -5.94 2.24 19.11
CA VAL A 255 -5.88 3.36 18.18
C VAL A 255 -4.72 3.14 17.21
N MET A 256 -4.87 3.67 16.00
CA MET A 256 -3.79 3.70 15.01
C MET A 256 -3.45 5.13 14.61
N HIS A 257 -2.16 5.38 14.42
CA HIS A 257 -1.67 6.64 13.86
C HIS A 257 -0.75 6.39 12.67
N LEU A 258 -0.75 7.34 11.74
CA LEU A 258 0.31 7.56 10.76
C LEU A 258 0.95 8.90 11.11
N ASP A 259 2.24 8.86 11.46
CA ASP A 259 2.94 9.94 12.15
C ASP A 259 2.11 10.45 13.35
N ASP A 260 1.82 11.75 13.40
CA ASP A 260 1.02 12.36 14.47
C ASP A 260 -0.50 12.25 14.24
N ARG A 261 -0.93 11.76 13.07
CA ARG A 261 -2.34 11.71 12.69
C ARG A 261 -3.00 10.42 13.17
N LYS A 262 -4.02 10.55 14.02
CA LYS A 262 -4.91 9.44 14.38
C LYS A 262 -5.85 9.11 13.23
N ILE A 263 -5.78 7.87 12.75
CA ILE A 263 -6.57 7.41 11.60
C ILE A 263 -7.77 6.55 12.00
N SER A 264 -7.70 5.88 13.15
CA SER A 264 -8.81 5.04 13.63
C SER A 264 -8.76 4.75 15.13
N ALA A 265 -9.91 4.38 15.69
CA ALA A 265 -10.05 3.72 16.98
C ALA A 265 -10.96 2.49 16.83
N SER A 266 -10.59 1.37 17.43
CA SER A 266 -11.31 0.10 17.29
C SER A 266 -11.45 -0.64 18.61
N LEU A 267 -12.49 -1.47 18.74
CA LEU A 267 -12.65 -2.51 19.75
C LEU A 267 -12.57 -3.88 19.07
N ALA A 268 -11.63 -4.72 19.48
CA ALA A 268 -11.46 -6.07 18.98
C ALA A 268 -11.79 -7.10 20.07
N THR A 269 -12.60 -8.09 19.71
CA THR A 269 -12.96 -9.26 20.54
C THR A 269 -12.52 -10.51 19.82
N LEU A 270 -11.64 -11.30 20.44
CA LEU A 270 -11.16 -12.58 19.96
C LEU A 270 -11.69 -13.68 20.89
N GLU A 271 -12.45 -14.62 20.35
CA GLU A 271 -13.01 -15.76 21.07
C GLU A 271 -12.40 -17.07 20.55
N LEU A 272 -11.91 -17.90 21.46
CA LEU A 272 -11.34 -19.21 21.17
C LEU A 272 -12.35 -20.30 21.55
N ARG A 273 -12.90 -20.97 20.54
CA ARG A 273 -13.93 -22.00 20.67
C ARG A 273 -13.42 -23.34 20.16
N GLU A 274 -14.10 -24.41 20.54
CA GLU A 274 -13.93 -25.70 19.89
C GLU A 274 -14.65 -25.69 18.54
N PRO A 275 -14.07 -26.27 17.47
CA PRO A 275 -14.76 -26.39 16.18
C PRO A 275 -16.06 -27.19 16.30
N LYS A 276 -17.12 -26.69 15.68
CA LYS A 276 -18.47 -27.31 15.75
C LYS A 276 -18.54 -28.70 15.11
N ASP A 277 -17.64 -28.98 14.17
CA ASP A 277 -17.55 -30.26 13.45
C ASP A 277 -16.78 -31.34 14.21
N GLY A 278 -16.22 -31.02 15.39
CA GLY A 278 -15.46 -31.96 16.21
C GLY A 278 -14.09 -32.32 15.62
N SER A 279 -13.61 -31.57 14.62
CA SER A 279 -12.32 -31.82 13.96
C SER A 279 -11.08 -31.68 14.86
N GLY A 280 -11.26 -31.20 16.09
CA GLY A 280 -10.16 -30.88 17.01
C GLY A 280 -9.51 -29.54 16.66
N GLY A 281 -8.60 -29.06 17.53
CA GLY A 281 -7.95 -27.76 17.34
C GLY A 281 -8.75 -26.59 17.92
N THR A 282 -8.67 -25.42 17.28
CA THR A 282 -9.25 -24.16 17.79
C THR A 282 -9.95 -23.40 16.68
N HIS A 283 -11.21 -23.05 16.92
CA HIS A 283 -11.96 -22.11 16.11
C HIS A 283 -11.89 -20.71 16.73
N LEU A 284 -11.14 -19.81 16.11
CA LEU A 284 -11.04 -18.40 16.48
C LEU A 284 -12.13 -17.61 15.76
N VAL A 285 -12.89 -16.82 16.52
CA VAL A 285 -13.79 -15.79 16.01
C VAL A 285 -13.26 -14.44 16.47
N MET A 286 -12.88 -13.59 15.52
CA MET A 286 -12.47 -12.22 15.80
C MET A 286 -13.51 -11.24 15.24
N THR A 287 -14.13 -10.46 16.12
CA THR A 287 -15.03 -9.36 15.73
C THR A 287 -14.35 -8.04 16.06
N GLU A 288 -14.34 -7.12 15.10
CA GLU A 288 -13.85 -5.76 15.29
C GLU A 288 -14.94 -4.74 14.98
N GLN A 289 -15.04 -3.72 15.82
CA GLN A 289 -15.86 -2.53 15.63
C GLN A 289 -14.94 -1.32 15.56
N GLY A 290 -14.89 -0.66 14.39
CA GLY A 290 -13.97 0.43 14.12
C GLY A 290 -14.68 1.77 13.87
N ALA A 291 -14.02 2.85 14.27
CA ALA A 291 -14.31 4.23 13.87
C ALA A 291 -13.09 4.77 13.10
N PHE A 292 -13.30 5.12 11.83
CA PHE A 292 -12.27 5.63 10.93
C PHE A 292 -12.45 7.13 10.71
N LEU A 293 -11.36 7.88 10.86
CA LEU A 293 -11.42 9.32 11.10
C LEU A 293 -10.96 10.12 9.87
N ASP A 294 -11.64 11.24 9.65
CA ASP A 294 -11.20 12.34 8.79
C ASP A 294 -10.82 11.91 7.36
N GLY A 295 -11.68 11.09 6.72
CA GLY A 295 -11.48 10.66 5.33
C GLY A 295 -10.48 9.50 5.15
N TYR A 296 -10.01 8.88 6.24
CA TYR A 296 -9.44 7.54 6.16
C TYR A 296 -10.59 6.55 5.91
N ASP A 297 -11.04 6.45 4.66
CA ASP A 297 -11.98 5.41 4.27
C ASP A 297 -11.20 4.09 4.21
N ASP A 298 -11.44 3.26 5.22
CA ASP A 298 -10.91 1.91 5.31
C ASP A 298 -11.26 1.10 4.05
N SER A 299 -12.45 1.26 3.47
CA SER A 299 -12.93 0.49 2.31
C SER A 299 -12.67 -1.03 2.48
N GLY A 300 -12.78 -1.53 3.71
CA GLY A 300 -12.52 -2.91 4.12
C GLY A 300 -11.05 -3.34 4.16
N SER A 301 -10.10 -2.43 3.99
CA SER A 301 -8.66 -2.65 4.20
C SER A 301 -8.35 -3.19 5.60
N ARG A 302 -9.02 -2.73 6.66
CA ARG A 302 -8.86 -3.23 8.03
C ARG A 302 -9.32 -4.68 8.16
N GLU A 303 -10.47 -5.03 7.58
CA GLU A 303 -10.95 -6.41 7.55
C GLU A 303 -9.97 -7.30 6.77
N ARG A 304 -9.55 -6.89 5.58
CA ARG A 304 -8.61 -7.66 4.74
C ARG A 304 -7.25 -7.81 5.40
N GLY A 305 -6.70 -6.74 5.98
CA GLY A 305 -5.46 -6.79 6.75
C GLY A 305 -5.56 -7.74 7.95
N THR A 306 -6.71 -7.75 8.63
CA THR A 306 -6.99 -8.71 9.72
C THR A 306 -7.04 -10.14 9.21
N GLN A 307 -7.67 -10.41 8.06
CA GLN A 307 -7.66 -11.74 7.44
C GLN A 307 -6.23 -12.22 7.17
N LEU A 308 -5.37 -11.37 6.58
CA LEU A 308 -3.96 -11.69 6.34
C LEU A 308 -3.19 -11.95 7.63
N LEU A 309 -3.39 -11.13 8.67
CA LEU A 309 -2.78 -11.31 9.98
C LEU A 309 -3.18 -12.65 10.61
N LEU A 310 -4.46 -13.03 10.51
CA LEU A 310 -4.95 -14.29 11.05
C LEU A 310 -4.49 -15.51 10.23
N ASP A 311 -4.19 -15.35 8.95
CA ASP A 311 -3.52 -16.39 8.16
C ASP A 311 -2.05 -16.56 8.60
N MET A 312 -1.34 -15.44 8.85
CA MET A 312 0.01 -15.47 9.39
C MET A 312 0.06 -16.06 10.81
N LEU A 313 -0.95 -15.78 11.65
CA LEU A 313 -1.11 -16.44 12.94
C LEU A 313 -1.17 -17.96 12.74
N GLY A 314 -2.02 -18.44 11.83
CA GLY A 314 -2.11 -19.86 11.46
C GLY A 314 -0.78 -20.47 11.03
N ASN A 315 0.01 -19.75 10.23
CA ASN A 315 1.34 -20.21 9.83
C ASN A 315 2.34 -20.24 10.99
N SER A 316 2.27 -19.28 11.92
CA SER A 316 3.14 -19.23 13.10
C SER A 316 2.88 -20.34 14.12
N LEU A 317 1.71 -20.99 14.03
CA LEU A 317 1.29 -22.09 14.88
C LEU A 317 1.80 -23.44 14.41
N LYS A 318 2.29 -23.57 13.17
CA LYS A 318 2.92 -24.79 12.67
C LYS A 318 4.27 -25.00 13.38
N ASP A 319 4.65 -26.25 13.59
CA ASP A 319 5.95 -26.62 14.16
C ASP A 319 7.09 -26.43 13.15
#